data_AF-A0AA51JDQ0-F1
#
_entry.id   AF-A0AA51JDQ0-F1
#
_cell.length_a   1.000
_cell.length_b   1.000
_cell.length_c   1.000
_cell.angle_alpha   90.00
_cell.angle_beta   90.00
_cell.angle_gamma   90.00
#
_symmetry.space_group_name_H-M   'P 1'
#
loop_
_entity.id
_entity.type
_entity.pdbx_description
1 polymer ?
#
loop_
_entity_poly.entity_id
_entity_poly.type
_entity_poly.pdbx_seq_one_letter_code
_entity_poly.pdbx_strand_id
1 'polypeptide(L)'
;TNLRVCPVYIICQGHDGCFQSPADIDNSIENACKRIAVGAKIIQSLTAEKLFESGVGRKTFQLEHEVNQKKQECIVFRSNLNVNKARKMRQGELWTHFGRELMLSDLGSNERKFLGFISCTRFKGTDIDKPMNHDEIVSFTEAYAALGGGGLALFGTACLYTWPGSVEEIIPKFLDCTPVNSKRFMDDSGYRGTLGGCFATTLGSVFHELGHTFDLGHTKDGIMGRGFDNIDRVFLVGDKRSALAKDNMNNYNGKPVQHSTVSLQRNIN
;
A
#
# COMPACT_ATOMS: atom_id res chain seq x y z
N THR A 1 12.25 20.08 -4.06
CA THR A 1 11.79 19.89 -2.66
C THR A 1 12.94 19.23 -1.91
N ASN A 2 13.23 19.63 -0.67
CA ASN A 2 14.25 18.96 0.13
C ASN A 2 13.74 17.61 0.68
N LEU A 3 12.43 17.50 0.93
CA LEU A 3 11.78 16.28 1.40
C LEU A 3 11.72 15.22 0.30
N ARG A 4 12.12 14.01 0.65
CA ARG A 4 12.18 12.84 -0.24
C ARG A 4 11.44 11.66 0.36
N VAL A 5 10.77 10.89 -0.49
CA VAL A 5 10.19 9.60 -0.10
C VAL A 5 11.20 8.50 -0.39
N CYS A 6 11.45 7.65 0.61
CA CYS A 6 12.38 6.54 0.53
C CYS A 6 11.63 5.22 0.76
N PRO A 7 11.41 4.42 -0.28
CA PRO A 7 10.87 3.07 -0.12
C PRO A 7 11.86 2.15 0.60
N VAL A 8 11.38 1.39 1.58
CA VAL A 8 12.20 0.51 2.40
C VAL A 8 11.50 -0.84 2.60
N TYR A 9 12.22 -1.92 2.33
CA TYR A 9 11.78 -3.28 2.62
C TYR A 9 12.45 -3.77 3.92
N ILE A 10 11.65 -3.97 4.96
CA ILE A 10 12.09 -4.22 6.33
C ILE A 10 12.12 -5.73 6.61
N ILE A 11 13.32 -6.25 6.86
CA ILE A 11 13.55 -7.66 7.19
C ILE A 11 13.81 -7.77 8.69
N CYS A 12 12.88 -8.40 9.41
CA CYS A 12 13.05 -8.68 10.84
C CYS A 12 14.17 -9.71 11.07
N GLN A 13 14.81 -9.62 12.23
CA GLN A 13 15.82 -10.58 12.65
C GLN A 13 15.22 -12.00 12.70
N GLY A 14 15.90 -12.94 12.04
CA GLY A 14 15.47 -14.34 11.94
C GLY A 14 14.40 -14.61 10.87
N HIS A 15 14.04 -13.61 10.06
CA HIS A 15 13.21 -13.82 8.85
C HIS A 15 14.12 -14.04 7.63
N ASP A 16 13.68 -14.89 6.69
CA ASP A 16 14.39 -15.14 5.42
C ASP A 16 14.31 -13.97 4.45
N GLY A 17 13.36 -13.06 4.67
CA GLY A 17 13.13 -11.89 3.81
C GLY A 17 12.18 -12.17 2.65
N CYS A 18 11.62 -13.37 2.54
CA CYS A 18 10.66 -13.69 1.49
C CYS A 18 9.25 -13.27 1.92
N PHE A 19 8.52 -12.52 1.09
CA PHE A 19 7.13 -12.18 1.40
C PHE A 19 6.19 -13.38 1.15
N GLN A 20 4.98 -13.34 1.70
CA GLN A 20 4.00 -14.39 1.46
C GLN A 20 3.47 -14.32 0.02
N SER A 21 3.52 -15.45 -0.69
CA SER A 21 3.00 -15.58 -2.05
C SER A 21 2.53 -17.02 -2.36
N PRO A 22 1.77 -17.21 -3.45
CA PRO A 22 1.62 -18.51 -4.11
C PRO A 22 2.97 -19.09 -4.59
N ALA A 23 3.04 -20.42 -4.71
CA ALA A 23 4.29 -21.13 -5.02
C ALA A 23 4.89 -20.80 -6.40
N ASP A 24 4.06 -20.35 -7.33
CA ASP A 24 4.44 -19.94 -8.69
C ASP A 24 4.87 -18.48 -8.79
N ILE A 25 4.77 -17.71 -7.70
CA ILE A 25 5.16 -16.31 -7.64
C ILE A 25 6.47 -16.15 -6.88
N ASP A 26 7.50 -15.65 -7.58
CA ASP A 26 8.79 -15.27 -6.99
C ASP A 26 8.58 -14.27 -5.85
N ASN A 27 8.95 -14.68 -4.63
CA ASN A 27 8.81 -13.90 -3.42
C ASN A 27 10.13 -13.43 -2.81
N SER A 28 11.20 -13.46 -3.61
CA SER A 28 12.52 -13.00 -3.22
C SER A 28 12.52 -11.54 -2.73
N ILE A 29 13.58 -11.20 -1.98
CA ILE A 29 13.84 -9.83 -1.52
C ILE A 29 13.93 -8.88 -2.73
N GLU A 30 14.57 -9.33 -3.81
CA GLU A 30 14.74 -8.60 -5.05
C GLU A 30 13.38 -8.29 -5.68
N ASN A 31 12.48 -9.27 -5.76
CA ASN A 31 11.14 -9.04 -6.32
C ASN A 31 10.27 -8.15 -5.41
N ALA A 32 10.42 -8.27 -4.09
CA ALA A 32 9.74 -7.39 -3.15
C ALA A 32 10.12 -5.92 -3.40
N CYS A 33 11.43 -5.64 -3.48
CA CYS A 33 11.96 -4.31 -3.75
C CYS A 33 11.52 -3.77 -5.12
N LYS A 34 11.49 -4.61 -6.17
CA LYS A 34 11.00 -4.22 -7.50
C LYS A 34 9.53 -3.79 -7.47
N ARG A 35 8.66 -4.60 -6.86
CA ARG A 35 7.22 -4.30 -6.75
C ARG A 35 6.96 -3.02 -5.95
N ILE A 36 7.67 -2.85 -4.84
CA ILE A 36 7.61 -1.64 -4.01
C ILE A 36 8.04 -0.41 -4.82
N ALA A 37 9.14 -0.51 -5.58
CA ALA A 37 9.64 0.59 -6.41
C ALA A 37 8.62 0.98 -7.50
N VAL A 38 8.03 0.00 -8.19
CA VAL A 38 6.97 0.25 -9.17
C VAL A 38 5.77 0.91 -8.50
N GLY A 39 5.27 0.37 -7.38
CA GLY A 39 4.16 0.96 -6.64
C GLY A 39 4.43 2.40 -6.18
N ALA A 40 5.63 2.70 -5.69
CA ALA A 40 6.01 4.05 -5.30
C ALA A 40 5.96 5.05 -6.49
N LYS A 41 6.42 4.62 -7.68
CA LYS A 41 6.34 5.41 -8.92
C LYS A 41 4.90 5.60 -9.41
N ILE A 42 4.03 4.59 -9.23
CA ILE A 42 2.61 4.71 -9.53
C ILE A 42 1.98 5.79 -8.63
N ILE A 43 2.24 5.74 -7.32
CA ILE A 43 1.74 6.74 -6.36
C ILE A 43 2.29 8.15 -6.67
N GLN A 44 3.58 8.25 -6.99
CA GLN A 44 4.21 9.51 -7.39
C GLN A 44 3.53 10.09 -8.64
N SER A 45 3.23 9.25 -9.64
CA SER A 45 2.55 9.65 -10.88
C SER A 45 1.11 10.08 -10.61
N LEU A 46 0.37 9.33 -9.80
CA LEU A 46 -0.98 9.69 -9.36
C LEU A 46 -0.99 11.05 -8.65
N THR A 47 -0.05 11.26 -7.73
CA THR A 47 0.07 12.54 -7.01
C THR A 47 0.30 13.69 -7.99
N ALA A 48 1.14 13.49 -9.01
CA ALA A 48 1.42 14.49 -10.04
C ALA A 48 0.17 14.89 -10.84
N GLU A 49 -0.60 13.90 -11.31
CA GLU A 49 -1.83 14.16 -12.06
C GLU A 49 -2.90 14.82 -11.20
N LYS A 50 -3.03 14.43 -9.93
CA LYS A 50 -4.06 15.00 -9.04
C LYS A 50 -3.75 16.40 -8.57
N LEU A 51 -2.48 16.75 -8.39
CA LEU A 51 -2.07 18.15 -8.17
C LEU A 51 -2.21 19.00 -9.44
N PHE A 52 -2.04 18.41 -10.62
CA PHE A 52 -2.31 19.09 -11.89
C PHE A 52 -3.80 19.37 -12.07
N GLU A 53 -4.66 18.37 -11.87
CA GLU A 53 -6.13 18.50 -11.89
C GLU A 53 -6.64 19.54 -10.89
N SER A 54 -5.98 19.69 -9.73
CA SER A 54 -6.34 20.70 -8.73
C SER A 54 -5.80 22.11 -9.03
N GLY A 55 -5.19 22.34 -10.19
CA GLY A 55 -4.74 23.66 -10.64
C GLY A 55 -3.44 24.17 -10.01
N VAL A 56 -2.68 23.35 -9.28
CA VAL A 56 -1.39 23.77 -8.66
C VAL A 56 -0.15 23.36 -9.47
N GLY A 57 -0.39 22.84 -10.68
CA GLY A 57 0.60 22.36 -11.62
C GLY A 57 0.98 20.90 -11.41
N ARG A 58 1.70 20.31 -12.37
CA ARG A 58 2.15 18.92 -12.36
C ARG A 58 3.35 18.76 -11.41
N LYS A 59 3.07 18.71 -10.11
CA LYS A 59 4.05 18.60 -9.01
C LYS A 59 3.82 17.31 -8.26
N THR A 60 4.88 16.73 -7.72
CA THR A 60 4.81 15.53 -6.89
C THR A 60 5.97 15.49 -5.90
N PHE A 61 5.99 14.51 -5.02
CA PHE A 61 7.14 14.24 -4.15
C PHE A 61 8.28 13.59 -4.94
N GLN A 62 9.50 13.75 -4.46
CA GLN A 62 10.68 13.16 -5.09
C GLN A 62 11.04 11.83 -4.43
N LEU A 63 11.39 10.82 -5.22
CA LEU A 63 11.90 9.55 -4.70
C LEU A 63 13.42 9.66 -4.46
N GLU A 64 13.92 9.04 -3.39
CA GLU A 64 15.33 9.17 -2.98
C GLU A 64 16.32 8.76 -4.09
N HIS A 65 16.02 7.70 -4.85
CA HIS A 65 16.87 7.21 -5.94
C HIS A 65 16.98 8.18 -7.13
N GLU A 66 15.99 9.07 -7.33
CA GLU A 66 16.00 10.06 -8.41
C GLU A 66 17.00 11.18 -8.13
N VAL A 67 17.29 11.46 -6.86
CA VAL A 67 18.30 12.45 -6.45
C VAL A 67 19.70 11.86 -6.48
N ASN A 68 19.81 10.59 -6.07
CA ASN A 68 21.08 9.86 -6.09
C ASN A 68 20.88 8.53 -6.80
N GLN A 69 21.18 8.52 -8.09
CA GLN A 69 21.03 7.33 -8.95
C GLN A 69 21.90 6.14 -8.53
N LYS A 70 22.87 6.33 -7.62
CA LYS A 70 23.64 5.23 -7.02
C LYS A 70 22.85 4.49 -5.93
N LYS A 71 21.74 5.05 -5.44
CA LYS A 71 20.87 4.43 -4.45
C LYS A 71 19.86 3.51 -5.12
N GLN A 72 19.53 2.44 -4.43
CA GLN A 72 18.48 1.51 -4.82
C GLN A 72 17.11 2.19 -4.77
N GLU A 73 16.21 1.77 -5.66
CA GLU A 73 14.84 2.30 -5.73
C GLU A 73 14.00 1.92 -4.50
N CYS A 74 14.34 0.78 -3.88
CA CYS A 74 13.84 0.34 -2.58
C CYS A 74 15.02 -0.20 -1.77
N ILE A 75 15.22 0.31 -0.56
CA ILE A 75 16.34 -0.07 0.31
C ILE A 75 15.94 -1.29 1.14
N VAL A 76 16.79 -2.32 1.17
CA VAL A 76 16.63 -3.42 2.13
C VAL A 76 17.16 -2.99 3.49
N PHE A 77 16.28 -2.93 4.48
CA PHE A 77 16.62 -2.60 5.86
C PHE A 77 16.50 -3.82 6.76
N ARG A 78 17.60 -4.22 7.41
CA ARG A 78 17.60 -5.35 8.34
C ARG A 78 17.40 -4.83 9.76
N SER A 79 16.24 -5.14 10.33
CA SER A 79 15.85 -4.77 11.68
C SER A 79 16.37 -5.76 12.71
N ASN A 80 16.69 -5.27 13.90
CA ASN A 80 17.00 -6.08 15.08
C ASN A 80 15.75 -6.65 15.75
N LEU A 81 14.55 -6.29 15.31
CA LEU A 81 13.31 -6.86 15.83
C LEU A 81 13.20 -8.33 15.44
N ASN A 82 13.13 -9.21 16.42
CA ASN A 82 12.91 -10.63 16.19
C ASN A 82 11.54 -10.87 15.51
N VAL A 83 11.53 -11.70 14.46
CA VAL A 83 10.32 -12.02 13.67
C VAL A 83 9.15 -12.54 14.51
N ASN A 84 9.40 -13.40 15.51
CA ASN A 84 8.35 -13.97 16.35
C ASN A 84 7.74 -12.92 17.28
N LYS A 85 8.51 -11.88 17.62
CA LYS A 85 8.02 -10.72 18.38
C LYS A 85 7.21 -9.81 17.46
N ALA A 86 7.73 -9.48 16.28
CA ALA A 86 7.04 -8.64 15.30
C ALA A 86 5.64 -9.18 14.95
N ARG A 87 5.51 -10.49 14.74
CA ARG A 87 4.25 -11.16 14.42
C ARG A 87 3.16 -11.06 15.51
N LYS A 88 3.53 -10.72 16.74
CA LYS A 88 2.63 -10.56 17.89
C LYS A 88 2.32 -9.11 18.23
N MET A 89 3.02 -8.16 17.61
CA MET A 89 2.85 -6.74 17.88
C MET A 89 1.65 -6.18 17.11
N ARG A 90 0.98 -5.20 17.72
CA ARG A 90 -0.05 -4.39 17.06
C ARG A 90 0.62 -3.40 16.10
N GLN A 91 -0.13 -2.92 15.10
CA GLN A 91 0.38 -1.99 14.10
C GLN A 91 1.04 -0.73 14.67
N GLY A 92 0.50 -0.15 15.75
CA GLY A 92 1.08 1.04 16.40
C GLY A 92 2.43 0.76 17.07
N GLU A 93 2.60 -0.44 17.64
CA GLU A 93 3.86 -0.88 18.23
C GLU A 93 4.91 -1.12 17.13
N LEU A 94 4.51 -1.73 16.01
CA LEU A 94 5.38 -1.93 14.84
C LEU A 94 5.82 -0.59 14.25
N TRP A 95 4.88 0.33 14.07
CA TRP A 95 5.15 1.68 13.56
C TRP A 95 6.12 2.45 14.44
N THR A 96 5.91 2.42 15.77
CA THR A 96 6.81 3.09 16.72
C THR A 96 8.19 2.45 16.71
N HIS A 97 8.26 1.11 16.66
CA HIS A 97 9.54 0.40 16.66
C HIS A 97 10.35 0.71 15.40
N PHE A 98 9.79 0.47 14.21
CA PHE A 98 10.51 0.67 12.96
C PHE A 98 10.77 2.15 12.67
N GLY A 99 9.84 3.04 13.04
CA GLY A 99 10.07 4.49 12.94
C GLY A 99 11.29 4.92 13.75
N ARG A 100 11.41 4.44 14.99
CA ARG A 100 12.58 4.72 15.84
C ARG A 100 13.86 4.10 15.26
N GLU A 101 13.80 2.85 14.84
CA GLU A 101 14.97 2.13 14.35
C GLU A 101 15.52 2.74 13.05
N LEU A 102 14.64 3.09 12.10
CA LEU A 102 15.02 3.79 10.87
C LEU A 102 15.67 5.14 11.17
N MET A 103 15.09 5.92 12.08
CA MET A 103 15.62 7.25 12.43
C MET A 103 16.95 7.21 13.19
N LEU A 104 17.23 6.13 13.94
CA LEU A 104 18.50 5.94 14.64
C LEU A 104 19.58 5.26 13.77
N SER A 105 19.22 4.80 12.57
CA SER A 105 20.15 4.20 11.62
C SER A 105 20.84 5.26 10.74
N ASP A 106 21.77 4.82 9.90
CA ASP A 106 22.41 5.68 8.87
C ASP A 106 21.42 6.22 7.82
N LEU A 107 20.19 5.67 7.77
CA LEU A 107 19.12 6.20 6.94
C LEU A 107 18.38 7.38 7.59
N GLY A 108 18.56 7.64 8.88
CA GLY A 108 17.85 8.69 9.61
C GLY A 108 18.05 10.07 8.99
N SER A 109 16.96 10.78 8.71
CA SER A 109 17.00 12.16 8.21
C SER A 109 15.66 12.86 8.40
N ASN A 110 15.69 14.13 8.81
CA ASN A 110 14.50 14.99 8.87
C ASN A 110 14.00 15.41 7.48
N GLU A 111 14.83 15.22 6.44
CA GLU A 111 14.47 15.48 5.05
C GLU A 111 13.92 14.22 4.35
N ARG A 112 13.72 13.12 5.08
CA ARG A 112 13.26 11.84 4.52
C ARG A 112 11.94 11.41 5.15
N LYS A 113 11.01 11.00 4.30
CA LYS A 113 9.80 10.26 4.66
C LYS A 113 10.01 8.82 4.20
N PHE A 114 9.75 7.85 5.07
CA PHE A 114 9.92 6.44 4.75
C PHE A 114 8.60 5.82 4.32
N LEU A 115 8.65 5.04 3.24
CA LEU A 115 7.57 4.16 2.81
C LEU A 115 8.01 2.73 3.10
N GLY A 116 7.69 2.24 4.30
CA GLY A 116 8.19 0.98 4.85
C GLY A 116 7.26 -0.20 4.61
N PHE A 117 7.83 -1.35 4.26
CA PHE A 117 7.13 -2.61 4.02
C PHE A 117 7.70 -3.74 4.88
N ILE A 118 6.88 -4.38 5.71
CA ILE A 118 7.31 -5.43 6.65
C ILE A 118 7.32 -6.78 5.94
N SER A 119 8.50 -7.35 5.71
CA SER A 119 8.68 -8.63 5.00
C SER A 119 7.93 -9.81 5.64
N CYS A 120 7.79 -9.82 6.97
CA CYS A 120 7.27 -10.97 7.72
C CYS A 120 5.76 -10.95 7.97
N THR A 121 5.02 -10.04 7.32
CA THR A 121 3.56 -10.05 7.36
C THR A 121 3.04 -11.33 6.75
N ARG A 122 2.16 -12.02 7.48
CA ARG A 122 1.66 -13.33 7.07
C ARG A 122 0.20 -13.51 7.47
N PHE A 123 -0.64 -13.78 6.48
CA PHE A 123 -1.97 -14.31 6.69
C PHE A 123 -1.87 -15.81 7.02
N LYS A 124 -2.44 -16.21 8.15
CA LYS A 124 -2.34 -17.59 8.66
C LYS A 124 -3.11 -18.61 7.82
N GLY A 125 -4.07 -18.15 7.03
CA GLY A 125 -5.09 -18.99 6.43
C GLY A 125 -6.24 -19.26 7.39
N THR A 126 -7.35 -19.74 6.83
CA THR A 126 -8.58 -20.05 7.56
C THR A 126 -9.38 -21.10 6.81
N ASP A 127 -10.15 -21.89 7.55
CA ASP A 127 -11.13 -22.84 7.01
C ASP A 127 -12.56 -22.27 7.03
N ILE A 128 -12.71 -20.99 7.34
CA ILE A 128 -14.00 -20.29 7.37
C ILE A 128 -14.56 -20.18 5.95
N ASP A 129 -15.71 -20.82 5.71
CA ASP A 129 -16.44 -20.79 4.43
C ASP A 129 -17.45 -19.63 4.35
N LYS A 130 -17.04 -18.42 4.77
CA LYS A 130 -17.81 -17.18 4.57
C LYS A 130 -16.88 -16.00 4.24
N PRO A 131 -17.39 -14.95 3.56
CA PRO A 131 -16.66 -13.69 3.45
C PRO A 131 -16.34 -13.15 4.85
N MET A 132 -15.08 -12.75 5.04
CA MET A 132 -14.62 -12.10 6.26
C MET A 132 -14.68 -10.58 6.09
N ASN A 133 -15.02 -9.86 7.16
CA ASN A 133 -14.85 -8.41 7.19
C ASN A 133 -13.37 -8.04 7.44
N HIS A 134 -13.04 -6.76 7.34
CA HIS A 134 -11.67 -6.27 7.49
C HIS A 134 -11.05 -6.64 8.86
N ASP A 135 -11.77 -6.49 9.97
CA ASP A 135 -11.25 -6.78 11.30
C ASP A 135 -10.97 -8.29 11.48
N GLU A 136 -11.83 -9.13 10.94
CA GLU A 136 -11.61 -10.58 10.88
C GLU A 136 -10.33 -10.88 10.09
N ILE A 137 -10.17 -10.34 8.88
CA ILE A 137 -8.97 -10.54 8.05
C ILE A 137 -7.70 -10.11 8.79
N VAL A 138 -7.71 -8.94 9.43
CA VAL A 138 -6.58 -8.41 10.20
C VAL A 138 -6.27 -9.32 11.39
N SER A 139 -7.28 -9.89 12.07
CA SER A 139 -7.07 -10.82 13.18
C SER A 139 -6.35 -12.13 12.79
N PHE A 140 -6.47 -12.55 11.53
CA PHE A 140 -5.75 -13.68 10.95
C PHE A 140 -4.40 -13.30 10.32
N THR A 141 -4.02 -12.02 10.38
CA THR A 141 -2.79 -11.50 9.74
C THR A 141 -1.76 -11.08 10.79
N GLU A 142 -0.65 -11.80 10.83
CA GLU A 142 0.48 -11.46 11.69
C GLU A 142 1.31 -10.33 11.09
N ALA A 143 1.93 -9.52 11.98
CA ALA A 143 2.73 -8.36 11.59
C ALA A 143 2.02 -7.45 10.56
N TYR A 144 0.70 -7.31 10.71
CA TYR A 144 -0.11 -6.40 9.92
C TYR A 144 0.19 -4.95 10.32
N ALA A 145 0.30 -4.09 9.31
CA ALA A 145 0.35 -2.65 9.47
C ALA A 145 -0.27 -1.98 8.25
N ALA A 146 -1.02 -0.92 8.49
CA ALA A 146 -1.38 0.10 7.52
C ALA A 146 -1.52 1.39 8.35
N LEU A 147 -0.39 2.05 8.57
CA LEU A 147 -0.34 3.21 9.48
C LEU A 147 0.70 4.24 9.02
N GLY A 148 0.28 5.49 8.96
CA GLY A 148 1.06 6.62 8.49
C GLY A 148 0.98 7.83 9.39
N GLY A 149 2.05 8.60 9.39
CA GLY A 149 2.16 9.87 10.10
C GLY A 149 3.61 10.29 10.27
N GLY A 150 3.85 11.55 10.63
CA GLY A 150 5.21 12.05 10.87
C GLY A 150 6.16 11.73 9.71
N GLY A 151 7.16 10.87 9.97
CA GLY A 151 8.18 10.45 8.99
C GLY A 151 8.00 9.07 8.36
N LEU A 152 6.94 8.32 8.67
CA LEU A 152 6.80 6.91 8.26
C LEU A 152 5.37 6.57 7.86
N ALA A 153 5.23 5.98 6.67
CA ALA A 153 4.08 5.19 6.26
C ALA A 153 4.48 3.72 6.23
N LEU A 154 3.86 2.88 7.06
CA LEU A 154 4.25 1.48 7.29
C LEU A 154 3.15 0.52 6.86
N PHE A 155 3.54 -0.48 6.07
CA PHE A 155 2.64 -1.47 5.49
C PHE A 155 3.10 -2.90 5.65
N GLY A 156 2.14 -3.80 5.81
CA GLY A 156 2.38 -5.23 5.69
C GLY A 156 2.41 -5.70 4.24
N THR A 157 3.12 -6.80 3.97
CA THR A 157 3.34 -7.31 2.60
C THR A 157 2.42 -8.47 2.21
N ALA A 158 1.33 -8.73 2.94
CA ALA A 158 0.47 -9.90 2.75
C ALA A 158 -0.12 -10.01 1.33
N CYS A 159 -0.36 -8.87 0.67
CA CYS A 159 -0.88 -8.79 -0.69
C CYS A 159 0.17 -8.34 -1.71
N LEU A 160 1.45 -8.21 -1.35
CA LEU A 160 2.49 -7.70 -2.26
C LEU A 160 2.64 -8.58 -3.52
N TYR A 161 2.32 -9.86 -3.44
CA TYR A 161 2.35 -10.79 -4.57
C TYR A 161 1.38 -10.40 -5.71
N THR A 162 0.36 -9.58 -5.44
CA THR A 162 -0.59 -9.08 -6.46
C THR A 162 -0.07 -7.85 -7.20
N TRP A 163 0.96 -7.18 -6.68
CA TRP A 163 1.49 -5.93 -7.26
C TRP A 163 2.31 -6.20 -8.53
N PRO A 164 2.37 -5.27 -9.48
CA PRO A 164 3.21 -5.40 -10.67
C PRO A 164 4.70 -5.33 -10.32
N GLY A 165 5.51 -6.18 -10.94
CA GLY A 165 6.97 -6.16 -10.84
C GLY A 165 7.66 -5.25 -11.87
N SER A 166 6.93 -4.82 -12.90
CA SER A 166 7.40 -3.90 -13.94
C SER A 166 6.28 -2.96 -14.42
N VAL A 167 6.60 -1.98 -15.25
CA VAL A 167 5.63 -1.01 -15.78
C VAL A 167 4.61 -1.70 -16.71
N GLU A 168 5.07 -2.68 -17.50
CA GLU A 168 4.25 -3.42 -18.45
C GLU A 168 3.18 -4.28 -17.76
N GLU A 169 3.43 -4.66 -16.51
CA GLU A 169 2.49 -5.45 -15.70
C GLU A 169 1.37 -4.62 -15.06
N ILE A 170 1.47 -3.29 -15.03
CA ILE A 170 0.53 -2.43 -14.28
C ILE A 170 -0.92 -2.65 -14.72
N ILE A 171 -1.20 -2.49 -16.02
CA ILE A 171 -2.56 -2.65 -16.56
C ILE A 171 -3.04 -4.10 -16.46
N PRO A 172 -2.26 -5.12 -16.88
CA PRO A 172 -2.63 -6.52 -16.68
C PRO A 172 -2.98 -6.86 -15.22
N LYS A 173 -2.21 -6.37 -14.24
CA LYS A 173 -2.46 -6.64 -12.81
C LYS A 173 -3.74 -5.97 -12.31
N PHE A 174 -4.04 -4.74 -12.73
CA PHE A 174 -5.33 -4.12 -12.39
C PHE A 174 -6.52 -4.87 -12.99
N LEU A 175 -6.36 -5.45 -14.18
CA LEU A 175 -7.40 -6.22 -14.87
C LEU A 175 -7.48 -7.69 -14.43
N ASP A 176 -6.66 -8.12 -13.47
CA ASP A 176 -6.60 -9.52 -13.03
C ASP A 176 -7.85 -9.88 -12.20
N CYS A 177 -8.81 -10.51 -12.86
CA CYS A 177 -10.05 -11.00 -12.26
C CYS A 177 -9.90 -12.36 -11.57
N THR A 178 -8.69 -12.92 -11.44
CA THR A 178 -8.46 -14.18 -10.75
C THR A 178 -8.93 -14.08 -9.30
N PRO A 179 -9.76 -15.02 -8.79
CA PRO A 179 -10.20 -15.00 -7.41
C PRO A 179 -9.03 -15.15 -6.42
N VAL A 180 -9.05 -14.39 -5.33
CA VAL A 180 -8.14 -14.61 -4.20
C VAL A 180 -8.50 -15.94 -3.54
N ASN A 181 -7.51 -16.80 -3.32
CA ASN A 181 -7.69 -17.95 -2.44
C ASN A 181 -7.70 -17.48 -0.98
N SER A 182 -8.86 -16.99 -0.51
CA SER A 182 -9.05 -16.39 0.82
C SER A 182 -8.86 -17.36 1.99
N LYS A 183 -8.81 -18.67 1.72
CA LYS A 183 -8.42 -19.68 2.73
C LYS A 183 -6.92 -19.68 3.02
N ARG A 184 -6.09 -19.17 2.11
CA ARG A 184 -4.61 -19.25 2.18
C ARG A 184 -3.93 -17.90 2.12
N PHE A 185 -4.54 -16.90 1.50
CA PHE A 185 -3.99 -15.56 1.32
C PHE A 185 -4.99 -14.50 1.79
N MET A 186 -4.45 -13.35 2.22
CA MET A 186 -5.24 -12.20 2.60
C MET A 186 -6.02 -11.67 1.39
N ASP A 187 -7.32 -11.50 1.56
CA ASP A 187 -8.19 -10.82 0.60
C ASP A 187 -8.45 -9.38 1.08
N ASP A 188 -7.52 -8.47 0.75
CA ASP A 188 -7.67 -7.04 1.01
C ASP A 188 -8.12 -6.30 -0.24
N SER A 189 -9.12 -6.87 -0.95
CA SER A 189 -9.59 -6.35 -2.24
C SER A 189 -10.71 -5.32 -2.14
N GLY A 190 -11.12 -4.92 -0.93
CA GLY A 190 -12.32 -4.09 -0.74
C GLY A 190 -13.59 -4.81 -1.22
N TYR A 191 -13.74 -6.09 -0.89
CA TYR A 191 -14.88 -6.96 -1.23
C TYR A 191 -15.02 -7.34 -2.72
N ARG A 192 -14.00 -7.08 -3.55
CA ARG A 192 -14.00 -7.50 -4.97
C ARG A 192 -13.64 -8.97 -5.15
N GLY A 193 -12.89 -9.55 -4.21
CA GLY A 193 -12.47 -10.95 -4.21
C GLY A 193 -11.45 -11.32 -5.29
N THR A 194 -10.83 -10.33 -5.96
CA THR A 194 -9.89 -10.57 -7.07
C THR A 194 -8.48 -10.08 -6.76
N LEU A 195 -7.48 -10.67 -7.44
CA LEU A 195 -6.08 -10.25 -7.32
C LEU A 195 -5.89 -8.77 -7.73
N GLY A 196 -6.54 -8.33 -8.82
CA GLY A 196 -6.52 -6.92 -9.22
C GLY A 196 -7.20 -5.99 -8.22
N GLY A 197 -8.27 -6.45 -7.57
CA GLY A 197 -8.89 -5.73 -6.46
C GLY A 197 -7.97 -5.60 -5.26
N CYS A 198 -7.25 -6.66 -4.89
CA CYS A 198 -6.23 -6.62 -3.83
C CYS A 198 -5.12 -5.63 -4.17
N PHE A 199 -4.62 -5.65 -5.41
CA PHE A 199 -3.60 -4.70 -5.85
C PHE A 199 -4.12 -3.25 -5.72
N ALA A 200 -5.32 -2.96 -6.22
CA ALA A 200 -5.90 -1.63 -6.18
C ALA A 200 -6.11 -1.09 -4.75
N THR A 201 -6.80 -1.84 -3.89
CA THR A 201 -7.04 -1.41 -2.50
C THR A 201 -5.74 -1.24 -1.73
N THR A 202 -4.80 -2.17 -1.85
CA THR A 202 -3.56 -2.12 -1.04
C THR A 202 -2.60 -1.02 -1.51
N LEU A 203 -2.47 -0.80 -2.83
CA LEU A 203 -1.70 0.34 -3.35
C LEU A 203 -2.36 1.68 -2.97
N GLY A 204 -3.69 1.73 -2.95
CA GLY A 204 -4.42 2.90 -2.48
C GLY A 204 -4.23 3.16 -0.99
N SER A 205 -4.29 2.12 -0.16
CA SER A 205 -4.00 2.22 1.27
C SER A 205 -2.57 2.73 1.48
N VAL A 206 -1.60 2.23 0.70
CA VAL A 206 -0.21 2.75 0.66
C VAL A 206 -0.15 4.24 0.40
N PHE A 207 -0.93 4.74 -0.56
CA PHE A 207 -1.01 6.16 -0.85
C PHE A 207 -1.71 6.95 0.27
N HIS A 208 -2.75 6.41 0.89
CA HIS A 208 -3.46 7.03 2.02
C HIS A 208 -2.50 7.31 3.19
N GLU A 209 -1.79 6.29 3.68
CA GLU A 209 -0.89 6.47 4.82
C GLU A 209 0.35 7.31 4.45
N LEU A 210 0.81 7.24 3.20
CA LEU A 210 1.84 8.18 2.73
C LEU A 210 1.32 9.63 2.77
N GLY A 211 0.05 9.85 2.45
CA GLY A 211 -0.64 11.13 2.59
C GLY A 211 -0.57 11.68 4.02
N HIS A 212 -0.74 10.82 5.04
CA HIS A 212 -0.56 11.23 6.44
C HIS A 212 0.86 11.71 6.76
N THR A 213 1.90 11.21 6.06
CA THR A 213 3.28 11.72 6.24
C THR A 213 3.49 13.11 5.62
N PHE A 214 2.56 13.55 4.77
CA PHE A 214 2.45 14.89 4.21
C PHE A 214 1.43 15.75 4.96
N ASP A 215 1.08 15.36 6.18
CA ASP A 215 0.14 16.07 7.07
C ASP A 215 -1.29 16.19 6.52
N LEU A 216 -1.67 15.30 5.58
CA LEU A 216 -3.05 15.21 5.13
C LEU A 216 -3.89 14.49 6.18
N GLY A 217 -4.98 15.11 6.64
CA GLY A 217 -5.97 14.46 7.48
C GLY A 217 -6.98 13.63 6.69
N HIS A 218 -7.79 12.82 7.37
CA HIS A 218 -8.90 12.11 6.72
C HIS A 218 -9.89 13.07 6.07
N THR A 219 -10.43 12.65 4.93
CA THR A 219 -11.50 13.35 4.21
C THR A 219 -12.70 12.44 4.05
N LYS A 220 -13.86 13.04 3.75
CA LYS A 220 -15.08 12.28 3.47
C LYS A 220 -14.93 11.39 2.23
N ASP A 221 -14.34 11.95 1.18
CA ASP A 221 -14.21 11.35 -0.15
C ASP A 221 -12.74 11.45 -0.63
N GLY A 222 -12.36 10.69 -1.66
CA GLY A 222 -11.01 10.73 -2.24
C GLY A 222 -10.00 9.81 -1.54
N ILE A 223 -8.70 10.02 -1.81
CA ILE A 223 -7.63 9.12 -1.34
C ILE A 223 -7.53 9.09 0.19
N MET A 224 -7.77 10.23 0.84
CA MET A 224 -7.81 10.35 2.31
C MET A 224 -9.17 9.93 2.91
N GLY A 225 -10.09 9.42 2.09
CA GLY A 225 -11.34 8.75 2.49
C GLY A 225 -11.39 7.32 1.92
N ARG A 226 -12.56 6.78 1.56
CA ARG A 226 -12.66 5.43 0.94
C ARG A 226 -12.33 5.37 -0.56
N GLY A 227 -11.91 6.49 -1.15
CA GLY A 227 -11.50 6.52 -2.56
C GLY A 227 -10.26 5.67 -2.85
N PHE A 228 -9.46 5.36 -1.84
CA PHE A 228 -8.29 4.50 -1.98
C PHE A 228 -8.63 3.07 -2.45
N ASP A 229 -9.85 2.59 -2.24
CA ASP A 229 -10.23 1.27 -2.77
C ASP A 229 -10.21 1.25 -4.30
N ASN A 230 -10.37 2.40 -4.95
CA ASN A 230 -10.73 2.49 -6.36
C ASN A 230 -9.63 3.15 -7.22
N ILE A 231 -8.35 3.05 -6.83
CA ILE A 231 -7.27 3.72 -7.57
C ILE A 231 -7.13 3.18 -9.00
N ASP A 232 -7.55 1.94 -9.24
CA ASP A 232 -7.56 1.29 -10.56
C ASP A 232 -8.35 2.09 -11.60
N ARG A 233 -9.37 2.84 -11.14
CA ARG A 233 -10.20 3.71 -11.99
C ARG A 233 -9.42 4.88 -12.61
N VAL A 234 -8.22 5.19 -12.12
CA VAL A 234 -7.35 6.19 -12.76
C VAL A 234 -6.60 5.62 -13.96
N PHE A 235 -6.37 4.30 -13.99
CA PHE A 235 -5.60 3.62 -15.03
C PHE A 235 -6.47 2.94 -16.08
N LEU A 236 -7.65 2.48 -15.69
CA LEU A 236 -8.54 1.70 -16.55
C LEU A 236 -9.59 2.60 -17.20
N VAL A 237 -9.64 2.57 -18.53
CA VAL A 237 -10.70 3.20 -19.33
C VAL A 237 -11.75 2.13 -19.66
N GLY A 238 -12.97 2.25 -19.14
CA GLY A 238 -14.04 1.32 -19.47
C GLY A 238 -15.38 1.59 -18.77
N ASP A 239 -16.45 1.61 -19.55
CA ASP A 239 -17.83 1.72 -19.10
C ASP A 239 -18.29 0.42 -18.41
N LYS A 240 -18.86 0.54 -17.20
CA LYS A 240 -19.87 -0.38 -16.62
C LYS A 240 -19.53 -1.86 -16.30
N ARG A 241 -18.27 -2.31 -16.18
CA ARG A 241 -18.01 -3.67 -15.61
C ARG A 241 -17.93 -3.72 -14.08
N SER A 242 -17.92 -2.57 -13.42
CA SER A 242 -17.97 -2.44 -11.95
C SER A 242 -19.33 -2.85 -11.34
N ALA A 243 -20.38 -3.05 -12.14
CA ALA A 243 -21.72 -3.39 -11.65
C ALA A 243 -21.95 -4.89 -11.34
N LEU A 244 -20.99 -5.78 -11.61
CA LEU A 244 -21.13 -7.21 -11.30
C LEU A 244 -20.53 -7.62 -9.94
N ALA A 245 -19.64 -6.80 -9.38
CA ALA A 245 -19.36 -6.83 -7.95
C ALA A 245 -20.34 -5.86 -7.30
N LYS A 246 -21.05 -6.28 -6.25
CA LYS A 246 -21.91 -5.36 -5.49
C LYS A 246 -21.05 -4.21 -4.96
N ASP A 247 -21.02 -3.10 -5.69
CA ASP A 247 -20.46 -1.83 -5.25
C ASP A 247 -21.05 -1.52 -3.87
N ASN A 248 -20.22 -1.62 -2.84
CA ASN A 248 -20.45 -1.14 -1.48
C ASN A 248 -21.68 -1.68 -0.71
N MET A 249 -21.47 -2.76 0.04
CA MET A 249 -22.25 -3.06 1.27
C MET A 249 -22.06 -2.00 2.38
N ASN A 250 -21.36 -0.89 2.12
CA ASN A 250 -21.26 0.26 3.03
C ASN A 250 -22.04 1.50 2.53
N ASN A 251 -22.82 1.42 1.45
CA ASN A 251 -23.66 2.54 1.02
C ASN A 251 -25.02 2.53 1.73
N TYR A 252 -25.04 2.81 3.04
CA TYR A 252 -26.27 2.88 3.84
C TYR A 252 -27.18 4.08 3.51
N ASN A 253 -26.90 4.85 2.44
CA ASN A 253 -27.62 6.09 2.15
C ASN A 253 -28.03 6.32 0.69
N GLY A 254 -28.04 5.29 -0.16
CA GLY A 254 -28.75 5.34 -1.45
C GLY A 254 -28.34 6.46 -2.41
N LYS A 255 -27.15 7.06 -2.24
CA LYS A 255 -26.63 8.08 -3.17
C LYS A 255 -25.93 7.42 -4.35
N PRO A 256 -26.05 7.98 -5.57
CA PRO A 256 -25.42 7.44 -6.76
C PRO A 256 -23.90 7.34 -6.57
N VAL A 257 -23.33 6.20 -7.00
CA VAL A 257 -21.89 5.95 -6.99
C VAL A 257 -21.24 6.97 -7.92
N GLN A 258 -20.45 7.87 -7.35
CA GLN A 258 -19.81 8.94 -8.09
C GLN A 258 -18.72 8.36 -9.00
N HIS A 259 -18.77 8.69 -10.29
CA HIS A 259 -17.72 8.39 -11.24
C HIS A 259 -16.51 9.29 -10.93
N SER A 260 -15.40 8.66 -10.53
CA SER A 260 -14.08 9.27 -10.34
C SER A 260 -14.02 10.47 -9.38
N THR A 261 -13.71 10.23 -8.10
CA THR A 261 -13.28 11.32 -7.21
C THR A 261 -11.96 10.98 -6.53
N VAL A 262 -10.87 11.59 -6.98
CA VAL A 262 -9.66 11.79 -6.17
C VAL A 262 -9.63 13.27 -5.81
N SER A 263 -9.64 13.58 -4.50
CA SER A 263 -9.67 14.96 -4.00
C SER A 263 -8.49 15.21 -3.07
N LEU A 264 -7.65 16.18 -3.44
CA LEU A 264 -6.66 16.85 -2.60
C LEU A 264 -7.22 18.23 -2.25
N GLN A 265 -8.19 18.31 -1.33
CA GLN A 265 -8.84 19.59 -1.04
C GLN A 265 -8.18 20.36 0.11
N ARG A 266 -7.81 21.58 -0.26
CA ARG A 266 -7.44 22.71 0.59
C ARG A 266 -8.74 23.45 0.95
N ASN A 267 -9.07 23.60 2.23
CA ASN A 267 -10.01 24.65 2.62
C ASN A 267 -9.22 25.95 2.72
N ILE A 268 -9.29 26.79 1.68
CA ILE A 268 -9.17 28.25 1.89
C ILE A 268 -10.61 28.76 1.84
N ASN A 269 -11.15 29.05 3.02
CA ASN A 269 -11.87 30.28 3.36
C ASN A 269 -12.05 30.29 4.88
#